data_AF-D0FK34-F1
#
_entry.id   AF-D0FK34-F1
#
_cell.length_a   1.000
_cell.length_b   1.000
_cell.length_c   1.000
_cell.angle_alpha   90.00
_cell.angle_beta   90.00
_cell.angle_gamma   90.00
#
_symmetry.space_group_name_H-M   'P 1'
#
loop_
_entity.id
_entity.type
_entity.pdbx_description
1 polymer ?
#
loop_
_entity_poly.entity_id
_entity_poly.type
_entity_poly.pdbx_seq_one_letter_code
_entity_poly.pdbx_strand_id
1 'polypeptide(L)'
;FVFPSQFVPGAIVLDVILMLGNSMQLTAVIGGLAYGLLFYPGNWPVIAPLHVPVEYNGMVMTLADLQGYHYVRTGTPEYIRMVEK
;
A
#
# COMPACT_ATOMS: atom_id res chain seq x y z
N PHE A 1 12.80 3.22 0.84
CA PHE A 1 11.99 3.98 1.81
C PHE A 1 10.90 4.84 1.15
N VAL A 2 11.21 5.73 0.19
CA VAL A 2 10.22 6.71 -0.37
C VAL A 2 9.60 6.33 -1.72
N PHE A 3 9.30 5.05 -1.94
CA PHE A 3 8.63 4.63 -3.19
C PHE A 3 7.11 4.89 -3.10
N PRO A 4 6.44 5.17 -4.22
CA PRO A 4 4.99 5.41 -4.24
C PRO A 4 4.21 4.09 -4.18
N SER A 5 2.92 4.18 -3.82
CA SER A 5 1.99 3.06 -3.95
C SER A 5 1.66 2.76 -5.41
N GLN A 6 1.37 1.49 -5.70
CA GLN A 6 0.95 1.00 -7.00
C GLN A 6 -0.57 1.11 -7.15
N PHE A 7 -1.03 1.81 -8.19
CA PHE A 7 -2.45 2.02 -8.52
C PHE A 7 -2.86 1.45 -9.89
N VAL A 8 -1.87 1.12 -10.75
CA VAL A 8 -2.11 0.70 -12.15
C VAL A 8 -3.03 -0.52 -12.27
N PRO A 9 -2.90 -1.60 -11.46
CA PRO A 9 -3.78 -2.76 -11.59
C PRO A 9 -5.26 -2.44 -11.38
N GLY A 10 -5.57 -1.64 -10.35
CA GLY A 10 -6.93 -1.20 -10.08
C GLY A 10 -7.47 -0.28 -11.17
N ALA A 11 -6.64 0.63 -11.68
CA ALA A 11 -7.01 1.55 -12.75
C ALA A 11 -7.36 0.82 -14.06
N ILE A 12 -6.56 -0.18 -14.45
CA ILE A 12 -6.83 -1.00 -15.65
C ILE A 12 -8.18 -1.72 -15.51
N VAL A 13 -8.44 -2.35 -14.37
CA VAL A 13 -9.69 -3.07 -14.14
C VAL A 13 -10.89 -2.12 -14.13
N LEU A 14 -10.73 -0.93 -13.55
CA LEU A 14 -11.76 0.12 -13.56
C LEU A 14 -12.12 0.56 -14.99
N ASP A 15 -11.11 0.84 -15.83
CA ASP A 15 -11.29 1.24 -17.22
C ASP A 15 -11.93 0.13 -18.05
N VAL A 16 -11.51 -1.13 -17.85
CA VAL A 16 -12.09 -2.28 -18.56
C VAL A 16 -13.56 -2.49 -18.17
N ILE A 17 -13.92 -2.34 -16.89
CA ILE A 17 -15.32 -2.42 -16.44
C ILE A 17 -16.17 -1.32 -17.09
N LEU A 18 -15.65 -0.09 -17.14
CA LEU A 18 -16.35 1.01 -17.79
C LEU A 18 -16.51 0.78 -19.28
N MET A 19 -15.45 0.33 -19.95
CA MET A 19 -15.44 0.07 -21.39
C MET A 19 -16.43 -1.04 -21.77
N LEU A 20 -16.47 -2.15 -21.03
CA LEU A 20 -17.34 -3.29 -21.33
C LEU A 20 -18.78 -3.06 -20.86
N GLY A 21 -18.97 -2.40 -19.72
CA GLY A 21 -20.28 -2.13 -19.15
C GLY A 21 -20.98 -0.90 -19.71
N ASN A 22 -20.23 0.07 -20.24
CA ASN A 22 -20.68 1.39 -20.70
C ASN A 22 -21.71 2.05 -19.74
N SER A 23 -21.53 1.83 -18.44
CA SER A 23 -22.45 2.27 -17.39
C SER A 23 -21.66 2.81 -16.21
N MET A 24 -21.95 4.06 -15.84
CA MET A 24 -21.33 4.69 -14.69
C MET A 24 -21.77 4.04 -13.38
N GLN A 25 -23.04 3.66 -13.25
CA GLN A 25 -23.57 2.99 -12.05
C GLN A 25 -22.89 1.63 -11.84
N LEU A 26 -22.72 0.84 -12.91
CA LEU A 26 -22.02 -0.44 -12.84
C LEU A 26 -20.56 -0.26 -12.44
N THR A 27 -19.88 0.71 -13.04
CA THR A 27 -18.47 1.03 -12.76
C THR A 27 -18.28 1.53 -11.33
N ALA A 28 -19.19 2.35 -10.82
CA ALA A 28 -19.13 2.86 -9.45
C ALA A 28 -19.22 1.73 -8.42
N VAL A 29 -20.13 0.78 -8.64
CA VAL A 29 -20.32 -0.35 -7.72
C VAL A 29 -19.22 -1.39 -7.90
N ILE A 30 -19.13 -2.02 -9.08
CA ILE A 30 -18.21 -3.15 -9.30
C ILE A 30 -16.78 -2.67 -9.46
N GLY A 31 -16.57 -1.61 -10.24
CA GLY A 31 -15.24 -1.04 -10.45
C GLY A 31 -14.68 -0.40 -9.18
N GLY A 32 -15.51 0.30 -8.40
CA GLY A 32 -15.11 0.83 -7.09
C GLY A 32 -14.69 -0.26 -6.11
N LEU A 33 -15.47 -1.33 -6.00
CA LEU A 33 -15.13 -2.50 -5.18
C LEU A 33 -13.84 -3.18 -5.67
N ALA A 34 -13.71 -3.42 -6.97
CA ALA A 34 -12.54 -4.04 -7.56
C ALA A 34 -11.27 -3.19 -7.33
N TYR A 35 -11.36 -1.87 -7.51
CA TYR A 35 -10.24 -0.96 -7.27
C TYR A 35 -9.74 -1.03 -5.82
N GLY A 36 -10.65 -1.01 -4.84
CA GLY A 36 -10.30 -1.13 -3.43
C GLY A 36 -9.67 -2.50 -3.09
N LEU A 37 -10.26 -3.59 -3.56
CA LEU A 37 -9.78 -4.94 -3.28
C LEU A 37 -8.43 -5.26 -3.93
N LEU A 38 -8.14 -4.69 -5.11
CA LEU A 38 -6.88 -4.91 -5.82
C LEU A 38 -5.73 -4.08 -5.28
N PHE A 39 -5.99 -3.08 -4.43
CA PHE A 39 -4.96 -2.17 -3.94
C PHE A 39 -3.87 -2.91 -3.14
N TYR A 40 -4.23 -3.63 -2.07
CA TYR A 40 -3.23 -4.31 -1.24
C TYR A 40 -2.52 -5.47 -1.99
N PRO A 41 -3.22 -6.35 -2.73
CA PRO A 41 -2.58 -7.38 -3.55
C PRO A 41 -1.63 -6.81 -4.61
N GLY A 42 -1.96 -5.68 -5.24
CA GLY A 42 -1.11 -5.02 -6.23
C GLY A 42 0.16 -4.41 -5.63
N ASN A 43 0.12 -4.01 -4.36
CA ASN A 43 1.28 -3.45 -3.65
C ASN A 43 2.12 -4.53 -2.96
N TRP A 44 1.52 -5.66 -2.58
CA TRP A 44 2.15 -6.72 -1.79
C TRP A 44 3.52 -7.19 -2.32
N PRO A 45 3.71 -7.46 -3.63
CA PRO A 45 5.02 -7.92 -4.15
C PRO A 45 6.17 -6.94 -3.90
N VAL A 46 5.88 -5.63 -3.80
CA VAL A 46 6.88 -4.59 -3.54
C VAL A 46 7.15 -4.44 -2.04
N ILE A 47 6.11 -4.54 -1.20
CA ILE A 47 6.24 -4.28 0.24
C ILE A 47 6.58 -5.52 1.06
N ALA A 48 6.28 -6.72 0.58
CA ALA A 48 6.51 -7.98 1.30
C ALA A 48 7.96 -8.17 1.78
N PRO A 49 9.00 -7.87 0.96
CA PRO A 49 10.38 -7.98 1.42
C PRO A 49 10.71 -7.07 2.61
N LEU A 50 9.95 -6.00 2.84
CA LEU A 50 10.15 -5.07 3.95
C LEU A 50 9.45 -5.50 5.24
N HIS A 51 8.56 -6.49 5.18
CA HIS A 51 7.83 -7.02 6.34
C HIS A 51 8.53 -8.21 7.01
N VAL A 52 9.74 -8.55 6.55
CA VAL A 52 10.55 -9.58 7.20
C VAL A 52 10.98 -9.08 8.59
N PRO A 53 10.79 -9.89 9.65
CA PRO A 53 11.19 -9.52 11.01
C PRO A 53 12.71 -9.56 11.17
N VAL A 54 13.23 -8.62 11.95
CA VAL A 54 14.63 -8.52 12.36
C VAL A 54 14.69 -8.22 13.85
N GLU A 55 15.60 -8.87 14.56
CA GLU A 55 15.94 -8.48 15.91
C GLU A 55 16.93 -7.31 15.86
N TYR A 56 16.56 -6.16 16.43
CA TYR A 56 17.38 -4.97 16.52
C TYR A 56 17.47 -4.52 17.98
N ASN A 57 18.66 -4.59 18.57
CA ASN A 57 18.92 -4.25 19.98
C ASN A 57 17.92 -4.90 20.96
N GLY A 58 17.59 -6.19 20.77
CA GLY A 58 16.69 -6.94 21.63
C GLY A 58 15.19 -6.71 21.38
N MET A 59 14.80 -5.94 20.35
CA MET A 59 13.40 -5.76 19.94
C MET A 59 13.16 -6.32 18.54
N VAL A 60 11.98 -6.89 18.30
CA VAL A 60 11.57 -7.30 16.96
C VAL A 60 11.05 -6.08 16.20
N MET A 61 11.65 -5.79 15.05
CA MET A 61 11.25 -4.73 14.14
C MET A 61 11.12 -5.31 12.73
N THR A 62 10.27 -4.72 11.88
CA THR A 62 10.30 -5.03 10.45
C THR A 62 11.45 -4.27 9.77
N LEU A 63 11.90 -4.74 8.60
CA LEU A 63 12.84 -3.97 7.77
C LEU A 63 12.26 -2.58 7.39
N ALA A 64 10.94 -2.45 7.25
CA ALA A 64 10.27 -1.18 7.00
C ALA A 64 10.44 -0.20 8.19
N ASP A 65 10.25 -0.68 9.42
CA ASP A 65 10.41 0.15 10.62
C ASP A 65 11.88 0.53 10.83
N LEU A 66 12.80 -0.39 10.56
CA LEU A 66 14.23 -0.15 10.63
C LEU A 66 14.68 0.92 9.62
N GLN A 67 14.14 0.94 8.40
CA GLN A 67 14.38 2.06 7.47
C GLN A 67 13.92 3.40 8.05
N GLY A 68 12.74 3.45 8.67
CA GLY A 68 12.23 4.66 9.32
C GLY A 68 13.01 5.11 10.56
N TYR A 69 13.69 4.16 11.22
CA TYR A 69 14.56 4.41 12.37
C TYR A 69 15.95 4.93 11.96
N HIS A 70 16.57 4.32 10.94
CA HIS A 70 17.91 4.71 10.47
C HIS A 70 17.92 6.02 9.69
N TYR A 71 16.95 6.23 8.80
CA TYR A 71 16.87 7.44 8.00
C TYR A 71 16.10 8.52 8.76
N VAL A 72 16.83 9.30 9.55
CA VAL A 72 16.25 10.33 10.45
C VAL A 72 15.44 11.35 9.66
N ARG A 73 14.19 11.55 10.08
CA ARG A 73 13.28 12.55 9.51
C ARG A 73 12.97 13.63 10.55
N THR A 74 13.72 14.74 10.51
CA THR A 74 13.71 15.81 11.53
C THR A 74 12.31 16.32 11.90
N GLY A 75 11.38 16.39 10.94
CA GLY A 75 10.02 16.89 11.14
C GLY A 75 8.92 15.83 11.18
N THR A 76 9.25 14.54 11.07
CA THR A 76 8.25 13.46 11.07
C THR A 76 8.61 12.35 12.07
N PRO A 77 8.38 12.59 13.37
CA PRO A 77 8.66 11.61 14.42
C PRO A 77 7.78 10.35 14.31
N GLU A 78 8.08 9.30 15.06
CA GLU A 78 7.36 8.02 14.96
C GLU A 78 5.89 8.13 15.41
N TYR A 79 5.62 8.86 16.49
CA TYR A 79 4.28 8.94 17.09
C TYR A 79 3.22 9.65 16.23
N ILE A 80 3.62 10.36 15.17
CA ILE A 80 2.68 10.96 14.22
C ILE A 80 2.21 9.97 13.15
N ARG A 81 2.80 8.77 13.07
CA ARG A 81 2.46 7.75 12.08
C ARG A 81 1.11 7.12 12.43
N MET A 82 0.15 7.22 11.51
CA MET A 82 -1.16 6.60 11.63
C MET A 82 -1.13 5.21 10.99
N VAL A 83 -0.74 4.21 11.78
CA VAL A 83 -0.79 2.79 11.42
C VAL A 83 -1.59 2.01 12.45
N GLU A 84 -1.93 0.77 12.11
CA GLU A 84 -2.45 -0.21 13.06
C GLU A 84 -1.49 -0.35 14.26
N LYS A 85 -2.07 -0.48 15.47
CA LYS A 85 -1.37 -0.58 16.75
C LYS A 85 -1.71 -1.89 17.43
#